data_AF-A0A671UWI6-F1
#
_entry.id   AF-A0A671UWI6-F1
#
_cell.length_a   1.000
_cell.length_b   1.000
_cell.length_c   1.000
_cell.angle_alpha   90.00
_cell.angle_beta   90.00
_cell.angle_gamma   90.00
#
_symmetry.space_group_name_H-M   'P 1'
#
loop_
_entity.id
_entity.type
_entity.pdbx_description
1 polymer ?
#
loop_
_entity_poly.entity_id
_entity_poly.type
_entity_poly.pdbx_seq_one_letter_code
_entity_poly.pdbx_strand_id
1 'polypeptide(L)'
;MKMLLLVSAVALLVSAAHIQASEGNRIKLNAIYDQADKCKKSLTEDIFVESVSNLTQGRDRCGDKFFCKVQQILLNKQEDFCGNKMVLVRTMREFNRNVQCENKLQGVTSNVEVQLSKLLTHVITCIRHRNFYGTSKK
;
A
#
# COMPACT_ATOMS: atom_id res chain seq x y z
N MET A 1 -14.35 -45.26 30.44
CA MET A 1 -13.28 -44.56 29.68
C MET A 1 -13.79 -43.17 29.33
N LYS A 2 -13.23 -42.10 29.92
CA LYS A 2 -13.53 -40.71 29.53
C LYS A 2 -12.29 -40.18 28.81
N MET A 3 -12.31 -40.22 27.48
CA MET A 3 -11.26 -39.61 26.65
C MET A 3 -11.42 -38.08 26.72
N LEU A 4 -10.35 -37.41 27.12
CA LEU A 4 -10.23 -35.96 27.15
C LEU A 4 -10.28 -35.41 25.71
N LEU A 5 -11.30 -34.59 25.42
CA LEU A 5 -11.36 -33.74 24.24
C LEU A 5 -10.39 -32.56 24.42
N LEU A 6 -9.13 -32.74 24.04
CA LEU A 6 -8.19 -31.64 23.82
C LEU A 6 -8.16 -31.31 22.34
N VAL A 7 -9.25 -30.71 21.83
CA VAL A 7 -9.31 -30.23 20.45
C VAL A 7 -8.96 -28.74 20.43
N SER A 8 -7.70 -28.47 20.11
CA SER A 8 -7.20 -27.32 19.35
C SER A 8 -7.68 -25.91 19.76
N ALA A 9 -7.14 -25.38 20.87
CA ALA A 9 -7.15 -23.94 21.13
C ALA A 9 -6.23 -23.15 20.16
N VAL A 10 -5.27 -23.83 19.52
CA VAL A 10 -4.26 -23.21 18.65
C VAL A 10 -4.86 -22.75 17.31
N ALA A 11 -5.81 -23.50 16.74
CA ALA A 11 -6.44 -23.12 15.45
C ALA A 11 -7.31 -21.86 15.54
N LEU A 12 -7.97 -21.62 16.70
CA LEU A 12 -8.79 -20.43 16.93
C LEU A 12 -7.92 -19.17 17.07
N LEU A 13 -6.78 -19.27 17.75
CA LEU A 13 -5.88 -18.12 17.97
C LEU A 13 -5.20 -17.63 16.68
N VAL A 14 -4.79 -18.56 15.80
CA VAL A 14 -4.19 -18.20 14.50
C VAL A 14 -5.21 -17.50 13.60
N SER A 15 -6.47 -17.93 13.65
CA SER A 15 -7.56 -17.35 12.85
C SER A 15 -7.91 -15.93 13.30
N ALA A 16 -8.00 -15.69 14.61
CA ALA A 16 -8.28 -14.37 15.16
C ALA A 16 -7.19 -13.34 14.82
N ALA A 17 -5.92 -13.71 14.97
CA ALA A 17 -4.79 -12.83 14.63
C ALA A 17 -4.77 -12.42 13.15
N HIS A 18 -5.12 -13.36 12.25
CA HIS A 18 -5.20 -13.08 10.81
C HIS A 18 -6.34 -12.12 10.45
N ILE A 19 -7.52 -12.30 11.05
CA ILE A 19 -8.66 -11.41 10.82
C ILE A 19 -8.34 -10.00 11.31
N GLN A 20 -7.72 -9.88 12.49
CA GLN A 20 -7.36 -8.59 13.08
C GLN A 20 -6.27 -7.85 12.29
N ALA A 21 -5.26 -8.58 11.78
CA ALA A 21 -4.25 -8.03 10.89
C ALA A 21 -4.82 -7.61 9.52
N SER A 22 -5.80 -8.36 9.00
CA SER A 22 -6.51 -8.03 7.77
C SER A 22 -7.32 -6.73 7.92
N GLU A 23 -8.06 -6.58 9.02
CA GLU A 23 -8.86 -5.37 9.26
C GLU A 23 -7.96 -4.14 9.51
N GLY A 24 -6.89 -4.30 10.29
CA GLY A 24 -5.92 -3.22 10.52
C GLY A 24 -5.26 -2.73 9.22
N ASN A 25 -4.95 -3.63 8.29
CA ASN A 25 -4.42 -3.25 6.98
C ASN A 25 -5.46 -2.54 6.10
N ARG A 26 -6.73 -2.97 6.17
CA ARG A 26 -7.82 -2.33 5.43
C ARG A 26 -8.07 -0.90 5.89
N ILE A 27 -8.05 -0.67 7.21
CA ILE A 27 -8.16 0.67 7.81
C ILE A 27 -7.03 1.58 7.28
N LYS A 28 -5.79 1.10 7.27
CA LYS A 28 -4.65 1.88 6.76
C LYS A 28 -4.74 2.13 5.26
N LEU A 29 -5.17 1.15 4.47
CA LEU A 29 -5.40 1.33 3.03
C LEU A 29 -6.45 2.42 2.76
N ASN A 30 -7.55 2.43 3.52
CA ASN A 30 -8.57 3.46 3.39
C ASN A 30 -8.04 4.84 3.80
N ALA A 31 -7.24 4.92 4.87
CA ALA A 31 -6.59 6.18 5.24
C ALA A 31 -5.66 6.69 4.12
N ILE A 32 -4.86 5.81 3.50
CA ILE A 32 -4.02 6.18 2.35
C ILE A 32 -4.89 6.65 1.18
N TYR A 33 -6.01 5.97 0.92
CA TYR A 33 -6.95 6.35 -0.13
C TYR A 33 -7.48 7.76 0.07
N ASP A 34 -7.98 8.08 1.26
CA ASP A 34 -8.57 9.39 1.56
C ASP A 34 -7.52 10.50 1.44
N GLN A 35 -6.31 10.27 1.95
CA GLN A 35 -5.21 11.22 1.84
C GLN A 35 -4.76 11.42 0.38
N ALA A 36 -4.71 10.35 -0.42
CA ALA A 36 -4.32 10.42 -1.83
C ALA A 36 -5.40 11.12 -2.69
N ASP A 37 -6.68 10.85 -2.44
CA ASP A 37 -7.80 11.50 -3.14
C ASP A 37 -7.88 12.99 -2.79
N LYS A 38 -7.75 13.34 -1.51
CA LYS A 38 -7.66 14.74 -1.07
C LYS A 38 -6.46 15.43 -1.73
N CYS A 39 -5.29 14.80 -1.68
CA CYS A 39 -4.07 15.35 -2.25
C CYS A 39 -4.23 15.64 -3.74
N LYS A 40 -4.75 14.67 -4.49
CA LYS A 40 -4.99 14.78 -5.94
C LYS A 40 -5.95 15.93 -6.28
N LYS A 41 -6.99 16.15 -5.48
CA LYS A 41 -7.95 17.26 -5.68
C LYS A 41 -7.37 18.63 -5.36
N SER A 42 -6.40 18.70 -4.46
CA SER A 42 -5.75 19.94 -4.02
C SER A 42 -4.43 20.25 -4.73
N LEU A 43 -4.02 19.42 -5.68
CA LEU A 43 -2.80 19.61 -6.46
C LEU A 43 -2.98 20.77 -7.44
N THR A 44 -2.17 21.82 -7.28
CA THR A 44 -2.20 23.03 -8.12
C THR A 44 -1.00 23.13 -9.05
N GLU A 45 0.04 22.34 -8.82
CA GLU A 45 1.32 22.39 -9.53
C GLU A 45 1.55 21.13 -10.35
N ASP A 46 2.22 21.28 -11.49
CA ASP A 46 2.65 20.18 -12.34
C ASP A 46 3.94 19.54 -11.79
N ILE A 47 3.76 18.68 -10.79
CA ILE A 47 4.87 17.91 -10.19
C ILE A 47 5.03 16.60 -10.96
N PHE A 48 6.25 16.30 -11.39
CA PHE A 48 6.59 15.06 -12.08
C PHE A 48 7.35 14.10 -11.17
N VAL A 49 7.04 12.82 -11.28
CA VAL A 49 7.60 11.73 -10.47
C VAL A 49 7.84 10.50 -11.33
N GLU A 50 8.72 9.62 -10.85
CA GLU A 50 8.92 8.30 -11.46
C GLU A 50 7.59 7.54 -11.59
N SER A 51 7.38 6.92 -12.75
CA SER A 51 6.21 6.10 -13.04
C SER A 51 6.26 4.74 -12.37
N VAL A 52 5.10 4.29 -11.89
CA VAL A 52 4.88 2.95 -11.32
C VAL A 52 3.93 2.11 -12.17
N SER A 53 3.65 2.51 -13.41
CA SER A 53 2.63 1.84 -14.24
C SER A 53 2.93 0.36 -14.47
N ASN A 54 4.20 -0.04 -14.56
CA ASN A 54 4.64 -1.44 -14.64
C ASN A 54 4.24 -2.29 -13.42
N LEU A 55 3.97 -1.67 -12.27
CA LEU A 55 3.54 -2.34 -11.03
C LEU A 55 2.00 -2.37 -10.87
N THR A 56 1.26 -1.79 -11.82
CA THR A 56 -0.20 -1.74 -11.82
C THR A 56 -0.84 -2.79 -12.75
N GLN A 57 0.00 -3.58 -13.42
CA GLN A 57 -0.40 -4.58 -14.41
C GLN A 57 0.21 -5.95 -14.10
N GLY A 58 -0.26 -6.98 -14.79
CA GLY A 58 0.23 -8.35 -14.64
C GLY A 58 -0.25 -9.06 -13.38
N ARG A 59 0.40 -10.18 -13.07
CA ARG A 59 -0.01 -11.11 -12.00
C ARG A 59 0.15 -10.50 -10.60
N ASP A 60 1.23 -9.74 -10.38
CA ASP A 60 1.57 -9.18 -9.08
C ASP A 60 1.18 -7.69 -8.95
N ARG A 61 0.18 -7.27 -9.75
CA ARG A 61 -0.32 -5.88 -9.78
C ARG A 61 -0.77 -5.43 -8.40
N CYS A 62 -0.48 -4.17 -8.06
CA CYS A 62 -0.90 -3.58 -6.78
C CYS A 62 -0.42 -4.40 -5.55
N GLY A 63 0.66 -5.16 -5.70
CA GLY A 63 1.33 -5.90 -4.63
C GLY A 63 2.18 -5.00 -3.73
N ASP A 64 2.89 -5.60 -2.78
CA ASP A 64 3.74 -4.86 -1.83
C ASP A 64 4.80 -3.99 -2.54
N LYS A 65 5.35 -4.49 -3.66
CA LYS A 65 6.32 -3.77 -4.49
C LYS A 65 5.79 -2.41 -4.97
N PHE A 66 4.51 -2.35 -5.35
CA PHE A 66 3.85 -1.10 -5.73
C PHE A 66 3.83 -0.11 -4.57
N PHE A 67 3.33 -0.52 -3.40
CA PHE A 67 3.20 0.37 -2.24
C PHE A 67 4.55 0.81 -1.67
N CYS A 68 5.56 -0.06 -1.66
CA CYS A 68 6.93 0.30 -1.31
C CYS A 68 7.49 1.35 -2.26
N LYS A 69 7.28 1.19 -3.58
CA LYS A 69 7.82 2.11 -4.58
C LYS A 69 7.16 3.48 -4.49
N VAL A 70 5.84 3.52 -4.31
CA VAL A 70 5.11 4.78 -4.07
C VAL A 70 5.64 5.48 -2.82
N GLN A 71 5.78 4.77 -1.69
CA GLN A 71 6.32 5.37 -0.46
C GLN A 71 7.72 5.98 -0.70
N GLN A 72 8.60 5.27 -1.41
CA GLN A 72 9.94 5.77 -1.76
C GLN A 72 9.86 7.04 -2.61
N ILE A 73 9.04 7.05 -3.67
CA ILE A 73 8.89 8.21 -4.56
C ILE A 73 8.41 9.43 -3.77
N LEU A 74 7.37 9.27 -2.93
CA LEU A 74 6.81 10.37 -2.15
C LEU A 74 7.78 10.88 -1.07
N LEU A 75 8.56 9.98 -0.46
CA LEU A 75 9.58 10.33 0.53
C LEU A 75 10.75 11.10 -0.09
N ASN A 76 11.15 10.76 -1.32
CA ASN A 76 12.30 11.36 -2.00
C ASN A 76 12.02 12.76 -2.56
N LYS A 77 10.75 13.14 -2.72
CA LYS A 77 10.39 14.51 -3.10
C LYS A 77 10.67 15.45 -1.95
N GLN A 78 11.27 16.60 -2.20
CA GLN A 78 11.52 17.61 -1.17
C GLN A 78 10.31 18.52 -0.97
N GLU A 79 9.68 18.96 -2.06
CA GLU A 79 8.48 19.80 -2.05
C GLU A 79 7.38 19.18 -1.19
N ASP A 80 6.77 20.00 -0.33
CA ASP A 80 5.51 19.65 0.32
C ASP A 80 4.37 19.95 -0.66
N PHE A 81 3.81 18.90 -1.23
CA PHE A 81 2.67 19.02 -2.13
C PHE A 81 1.38 18.75 -1.35
N CYS A 82 0.30 19.38 -1.79
CA CYS A 82 -1.07 19.20 -1.31
C CYS A 82 -1.29 19.35 0.21
N GLY A 83 -0.32 19.90 0.95
CA GLY A 83 -0.40 20.22 2.39
C GLY A 83 -0.56 19.03 3.34
N ASN A 84 -0.50 17.80 2.82
CA ASN A 84 -0.65 16.57 3.60
C ASN A 84 0.30 15.44 3.18
N LYS A 85 1.31 15.72 2.34
CA LYS A 85 2.30 14.72 1.89
C LYS A 85 2.89 13.94 3.07
N MET A 86 3.33 14.63 4.12
CA MET A 86 3.99 13.96 5.26
C MET A 86 3.05 13.01 6.00
N VAL A 87 1.75 13.34 6.05
CA VAL A 87 0.72 12.43 6.58
C VAL A 87 0.61 11.21 5.68
N LEU A 88 0.47 11.40 4.36
CA LEU A 88 0.38 10.31 3.39
C LEU A 88 1.59 9.37 3.46
N VAL A 89 2.82 9.90 3.49
CA VAL A 89 4.05 9.13 3.59
C VAL A 89 4.11 8.35 4.91
N ARG A 90 3.71 8.96 6.03
CA ARG A 90 3.68 8.29 7.34
C ARG A 90 2.67 7.14 7.36
N THR A 91 1.47 7.35 6.85
CA THR A 91 0.45 6.30 6.78
C THR A 91 0.90 5.16 5.88
N MET A 92 1.55 5.45 4.74
CA MET A 92 2.15 4.42 3.88
C MET A 92 3.26 3.64 4.60
N ARG A 93 4.12 4.32 5.36
CA ARG A 93 5.16 3.65 6.16
C ARG A 93 4.56 2.70 7.20
N GLU A 94 3.49 3.12 7.88
CA GLU A 94 2.80 2.29 8.86
C GLU A 94 2.07 1.09 8.24
N PHE A 95 1.56 1.25 7.01
CA PHE A 95 1.02 0.15 6.22
C PHE A 95 2.11 -0.84 5.80
N ASN A 96 3.25 -0.34 5.34
CA ASN A 96 4.40 -1.12 4.91
C ASN A 96 5.27 -1.64 6.06
N ARG A 97 4.92 -1.42 7.34
CA ARG A 97 5.77 -1.73 8.51
C ARG A 97 6.28 -3.18 8.55
N ASN A 98 5.46 -4.13 8.09
CA ASN A 98 5.80 -5.55 8.08
C ASN A 98 6.32 -6.04 6.71
N VAL A 99 6.55 -5.13 5.77
CA VAL A 99 7.06 -5.40 4.44
C VAL A 99 8.53 -5.00 4.38
N GLN A 100 9.40 -5.91 3.94
CA GLN A 100 10.80 -5.61 3.67
C GLN A 100 10.94 -4.84 2.35
N CYS A 101 10.62 -3.54 2.38
CA CYS A 101 10.58 -2.72 1.15
C CYS A 101 11.93 -2.66 0.42
N GLU A 102 13.05 -2.64 1.14
CA GLU A 102 14.39 -2.64 0.54
C GLU A 102 14.59 -3.86 -0.38
N ASN A 103 14.23 -5.05 0.10
CA ASN A 103 14.31 -6.29 -0.68
C ASN A 103 13.31 -6.29 -1.84
N LYS A 104 12.09 -5.80 -1.62
CA LYS A 104 11.04 -5.76 -2.67
C LYS A 104 11.37 -4.79 -3.81
N LEU A 105 12.18 -3.77 -3.58
CA LEU A 105 12.54 -2.75 -4.56
C LEU A 105 13.77 -3.10 -5.39
N GLN A 106 14.47 -4.20 -5.10
CA GLN A 106 15.57 -4.67 -5.93
C GLN A 106 15.10 -4.92 -7.38
N GLY A 107 15.83 -4.34 -8.34
CA GLY A 107 15.51 -4.41 -9.77
C GLY A 107 14.27 -3.62 -10.20
N VAL A 108 13.69 -2.78 -9.32
CA VAL A 108 12.56 -1.91 -9.66
C VAL A 108 13.06 -0.54 -10.07
N THR A 109 13.19 -0.35 -11.38
CA THR A 109 13.55 0.93 -11.99
C THR A 109 12.50 1.34 -13.01
N SER A 110 12.33 2.64 -13.17
CA SER A 110 11.56 3.25 -14.25
C SER A 110 12.28 4.53 -14.66
N ASN A 111 12.48 4.68 -15.97
CA ASN A 111 13.05 5.90 -16.56
C ASN A 111 11.96 6.84 -17.08
N VAL A 112 10.69 6.51 -16.83
CA VAL A 112 9.54 7.27 -17.30
C VAL A 112 9.03 8.12 -16.15
N GLU A 113 8.88 9.42 -16.40
CA GLU A 113 8.21 10.32 -15.48
C GLU A 113 6.74 10.51 -15.85
N VAL A 114 5.90 10.68 -14.82
CA VAL A 114 4.47 10.99 -14.94
C VAL A 114 4.12 12.10 -13.97
N GLN A 115 3.02 12.80 -14.24
CA GLN A 115 2.47 13.73 -13.26
C GLN A 115 2.12 13.02 -11.96
N LEU A 116 2.33 13.70 -10.83
CA LEU A 116 1.99 13.20 -9.50
C LEU A 116 0.49 12.86 -9.38
N SER A 117 -0.38 13.63 -10.04
CA SER A 117 -1.81 13.34 -10.16
C SER A 117 -2.09 11.93 -10.74
N LYS A 118 -1.24 11.47 -11.68
CA LYS A 118 -1.30 10.13 -12.27
C LYS A 118 -0.82 9.07 -11.28
N LEU A 119 0.27 9.32 -10.56
CA LEU A 119 0.74 8.44 -9.48
C LEU A 119 -0.36 8.24 -8.42
N LEU A 120 -0.98 9.33 -7.95
CA LEU A 120 -2.07 9.28 -6.96
C LEU A 120 -3.29 8.52 -7.51
N THR A 121 -3.59 8.66 -8.80
CA THR A 121 -4.63 7.85 -9.45
C THR A 121 -4.31 6.36 -9.41
N HIS A 122 -3.05 5.97 -9.66
CA HIS A 122 -2.62 4.58 -9.52
C HIS A 122 -2.76 4.07 -8.08
N VAL A 123 -2.43 4.90 -7.07
CA VAL A 123 -2.60 4.56 -5.65
C VAL A 123 -4.06 4.26 -5.34
N ILE A 124 -4.96 5.18 -5.69
CA ILE A 124 -6.41 5.04 -5.50
C ILE A 124 -6.94 3.76 -6.16
N THR A 125 -6.58 3.51 -7.42
CA THR A 125 -7.00 2.31 -8.14
C THR A 125 -6.45 1.03 -7.50
N CYS A 126 -5.18 1.01 -7.09
CA CYS A 126 -4.58 -0.16 -6.48
C CYS A 126 -5.13 -0.47 -5.08
N ILE A 127 -5.50 0.55 -4.31
CA ILE A 127 -6.18 0.36 -3.02
C ILE A 127 -7.57 -0.25 -3.24
N ARG A 128 -8.35 0.28 -4.19
CA ARG A 128 -9.65 -0.32 -4.56
C ARG A 128 -9.49 -1.78 -4.99
N HIS A 129 -8.46 -2.08 -5.77
CA HIS A 129 -8.15 -3.46 -6.16
C HIS A 129 -7.86 -4.35 -4.95
N ARG A 130 -6.97 -3.95 -4.04
CA ARG A 130 -6.66 -4.72 -2.82
C ARG A 130 -7.87 -4.89 -1.91
N ASN A 131 -8.69 -3.85 -1.75
CA ASN A 131 -9.87 -3.94 -0.89
C ASN A 131 -10.92 -4.90 -1.46
N PHE A 132 -11.01 -5.03 -2.79
CA PHE A 132 -11.98 -5.91 -3.44
C PHE A 132 -11.49 -7.37 -3.54
N TYR A 133 -10.21 -7.58 -3.88
CA TYR A 133 -9.66 -8.92 -4.16
C TYR A 133 -8.76 -9.47 -3.04
N GLY A 134 -8.47 -8.68 -2.01
CA GLY A 134 -7.46 -9.01 -1.00
C GLY A 134 -6.03 -8.90 -1.54
N THR A 135 -5.05 -9.40 -0.77
CA THR A 135 -3.71 -9.66 -1.29
C THR A 135 -3.72 -11.00 -2.00
N SER A 136 -3.39 -11.02 -3.29
CA SER A 136 -3.11 -12.30 -3.97
C SER A 136 -1.86 -12.89 -3.33
N LYS A 137 -2.04 -13.80 -2.37
CA LYS A 137 -0.95 -14.54 -1.74
C LYS A 137 -0.38 -15.48 -2.79
N LYS A 138 0.92 -15.33 -3.09
CA LYS A 138 1.76 -16.45 -3.51
C LYS A 138 2.54 -16.91 -2.28
#